data_AF-A0A0B2UR13-F1
#
_entry.id   AF-A0A0B2UR13-F1
#
_cell.length_a   1.000
_cell.length_b   1.000
_cell.length_c   1.000
_cell.angle_alpha   90.00
_cell.angle_beta   90.00
_cell.angle_gamma   90.00
#
_symmetry.space_group_name_H-M   'P 1'
#
loop_
_entity.id
_entity.type
_entity.pdbx_description
1 polymer ?
#
loop_
_entity_poly.entity_id
_entity_poly.type
_entity_poly.pdbx_seq_one_letter_code
_entity_poly.pdbx_strand_id
1 'polypeptide(L)'
;MTGPDVMKGIADSCAETNTTSIRPFDSQNWEVEYFVASDASAIVEHTKQVIFLEDDDVAFVEDGSLSIHRIKRGSNISPQTREVQNLTMELQQIMMGNFKTFMQKEIFEQPESVVNTMRGRLLPDGRVVLGGIKDYLADIKRCRRLILIACGTSYHSAIAGITAKVSLGIVMHGIADLKGLRKFGRE
;
A
#
# COMPACT_ATOMS: atom_id res chain seq x y z
N MET A 1 -35.65 -36.97 3.60
CA MET A 1 -34.29 -37.51 3.39
C MET A 1 -33.32 -36.36 3.65
N THR A 2 -33.05 -36.13 4.92
CA THR A 2 -32.22 -35.06 5.46
C THR A 2 -31.07 -35.75 6.16
N GLY A 3 -29.89 -35.68 5.56
CA GLY A 3 -28.71 -36.43 5.98
C GLY A 3 -27.44 -35.96 5.26
N PRO A 4 -26.26 -36.32 5.80
CA PRO A 4 -24.96 -35.65 5.71
C PRO A 4 -24.29 -35.61 4.31
N ASP A 5 -24.95 -36.09 3.26
CA ASP A 5 -24.36 -36.24 1.93
C ASP A 5 -24.14 -34.91 1.19
N VAL A 6 -24.85 -33.85 1.55
CA VAL A 6 -24.64 -32.52 0.94
C VAL A 6 -23.35 -31.84 1.46
N MET A 7 -22.94 -32.11 2.70
CA MET A 7 -21.69 -31.58 3.27
C MET A 7 -20.45 -32.30 2.76
N LYS A 8 -20.58 -33.57 2.35
CA LYS A 8 -19.47 -34.34 1.80
C LYS A 8 -19.05 -33.85 0.40
N GLY A 9 -20.01 -33.35 -0.39
CA GLY A 9 -19.74 -32.80 -1.72
C GLY A 9 -19.02 -31.43 -1.72
N ILE A 10 -19.05 -30.68 -0.61
CA ILE A 10 -18.33 -29.41 -0.48
C ILE A 10 -16.89 -29.68 0.00
N ALA A 11 -16.69 -30.65 0.88
CA ALA A 11 -15.37 -31.00 1.43
C ALA A 11 -14.40 -31.54 0.36
N ASP A 12 -14.87 -32.34 -0.60
CA ASP A 12 -14.01 -32.94 -1.63
C ASP A 12 -13.54 -31.95 -2.71
N SER A 13 -14.07 -30.71 -2.74
CA SER A 13 -13.66 -29.68 -3.72
C SER A 13 -12.56 -28.72 -3.24
N CYS A 14 -12.16 -28.82 -1.97
CA CYS A 14 -11.21 -27.89 -1.33
C CYS A 14 -9.77 -28.41 -1.26
N ALA A 15 -9.44 -29.51 -1.93
CA ALA A 15 -8.18 -30.24 -1.74
C ALA A 15 -6.90 -29.56 -2.31
N GLU A 16 -6.99 -28.35 -2.86
CA GLU A 16 -5.82 -27.62 -3.39
C GLU A 16 -5.84 -26.13 -2.98
N THR A 17 -6.01 -25.84 -1.70
CA THR A 17 -5.76 -24.49 -1.16
C THR A 17 -4.29 -24.36 -0.77
N ASN A 18 -3.51 -23.68 -1.63
CA ASN A 18 -2.16 -23.22 -1.29
C ASN A 18 -2.23 -22.33 -0.04
N THR A 19 -1.80 -22.90 1.09
CA THR A 19 -1.95 -22.31 2.41
C THR A 19 -0.59 -21.84 2.89
N THR A 20 -0.41 -20.54 3.06
CA THR A 20 0.78 -20.02 3.76
C THR A 20 0.47 -20.02 5.24
N SER A 21 1.03 -20.97 6.00
CA SER A 21 0.92 -21.01 7.46
C SER A 21 2.12 -20.31 8.09
N ILE A 22 1.86 -19.21 8.79
CA ILE A 22 2.89 -18.44 9.50
C ILE A 22 2.76 -18.76 10.98
N ARG A 23 3.78 -19.42 11.53
CA ARG A 23 3.99 -19.57 12.97
C ARG A 23 5.26 -18.81 13.34
N PRO A 24 5.15 -17.71 14.10
CA PRO A 24 6.32 -16.90 14.43
C PRO A 24 7.40 -17.63 15.26
N PHE A 25 7.05 -18.68 16.03
CA PHE A 25 7.99 -19.41 16.89
C PHE A 25 7.60 -20.89 17.12
N ASP A 26 8.60 -21.78 17.23
CA ASP A 26 8.50 -23.24 17.38
C ASP A 26 8.40 -23.76 18.84
N SER A 27 8.23 -22.87 19.83
CA SER A 27 8.19 -23.25 21.25
C SER A 27 6.74 -23.53 21.71
N GLN A 28 6.50 -24.66 22.38
CA GLN A 28 5.15 -25.14 22.77
C GLN A 28 4.34 -24.26 23.76
N ASN A 29 4.87 -23.14 24.23
CA ASN A 29 4.33 -22.43 25.40
C ASN A 29 4.26 -20.91 25.26
N TRP A 30 3.96 -20.40 24.06
CA TRP A 30 3.85 -18.95 23.83
C TRP A 30 2.43 -18.56 23.40
N GLU A 31 1.96 -17.42 23.92
CA GLU A 31 0.69 -16.81 23.54
C GLU A 31 0.95 -15.85 22.38
N VAL A 32 0.22 -16.02 21.27
CA VAL A 32 0.28 -15.13 20.11
C VAL A 32 -1.00 -14.32 20.01
N GLU A 33 -0.85 -13.03 19.70
CA GLU A 33 -1.98 -12.14 19.43
C GLU A 33 -1.90 -11.65 17.98
N TYR A 34 -3.02 -11.78 17.26
CA TYR A 34 -3.17 -11.26 15.91
C TYR A 34 -4.10 -10.05 15.92
N PHE A 35 -3.64 -8.94 15.38
CA PHE A 35 -4.43 -7.73 15.21
C PHE A 35 -4.85 -7.57 13.74
N VAL A 36 -6.14 -7.32 13.50
CA VAL A 36 -6.68 -7.07 12.16
C VAL A 36 -7.19 -5.63 12.10
N ALA A 37 -6.65 -4.86 11.18
CA ALA A 37 -7.02 -3.46 10.98
C ALA A 37 -7.01 -3.12 9.49
N SER A 38 -7.79 -2.11 9.10
CA SER A 38 -7.80 -1.57 7.73
C SER A 38 -6.60 -0.67 7.45
N ASP A 39 -5.95 -0.14 8.49
CA ASP A 39 -4.81 0.77 8.39
C ASP A 39 -3.74 0.39 9.43
N ALA A 40 -2.48 0.48 9.05
CA ALA A 40 -1.33 0.15 9.88
C ALA A 40 -1.21 1.05 11.12
N SER A 41 -1.67 2.31 11.01
CA SER A 41 -1.63 3.28 12.10
C SER A 41 -2.41 2.84 13.34
N ALA A 42 -3.42 1.98 13.20
CA ALA A 42 -4.22 1.48 14.30
C ALA A 42 -3.49 0.39 15.14
N ILE A 43 -2.48 -0.27 14.58
CA ILE A 43 -1.81 -1.42 15.20
C ILE A 43 -0.33 -1.20 15.53
N VAL A 44 0.24 -0.11 15.03
CA VAL A 44 1.66 0.27 15.23
C VAL A 44 2.06 0.45 16.71
N GLU A 45 1.10 0.71 17.60
CA GLU A 45 1.31 0.74 19.06
C GLU A 45 1.57 -0.66 19.64
N HIS A 46 1.04 -1.70 18.99
CA HIS A 46 1.11 -3.09 19.45
C HIS A 46 2.17 -3.91 18.72
N THR A 47 2.34 -3.69 17.41
CA THR A 47 3.31 -4.45 16.59
C THR A 47 3.84 -3.64 15.42
N LYS A 48 5.11 -3.88 15.06
CA LYS A 48 5.73 -3.37 13.82
C LYS A 48 5.69 -4.39 12.68
N GLN A 49 5.35 -5.64 12.98
CA GLN A 49 5.28 -6.73 11.99
C GLN A 49 3.87 -6.80 11.44
N VAL A 50 3.74 -6.58 10.13
CA VAL A 50 2.45 -6.58 9.44
C VAL A 50 2.49 -7.44 8.19
N ILE A 51 1.33 -8.00 7.85
CA ILE A 51 1.11 -8.72 6.60
C ILE A 51 0.00 -7.99 5.86
N PHE A 52 0.30 -7.48 4.68
CA PHE A 52 -0.71 -6.86 3.81
C PHE A 52 -1.42 -7.96 3.00
N LEU A 53 -2.74 -8.02 3.17
CA LEU A 53 -3.60 -8.87 2.35
C LEU A 53 -3.83 -8.20 0.99
N GLU A 54 -3.83 -8.99 -0.08
CA GLU A 54 -4.27 -8.55 -1.40
C GLU A 54 -5.73 -8.91 -1.67
N ASP A 55 -6.24 -8.43 -2.80
CA ASP A 55 -7.53 -8.85 -3.32
C ASP A 55 -7.64 -10.38 -3.43
N ASP A 56 -8.79 -10.90 -2.99
CA ASP A 56 -9.15 -12.32 -2.90
C ASP A 56 -8.39 -13.13 -1.85
N ASP A 57 -7.57 -12.51 -1.00
CA ASP A 57 -6.96 -13.17 0.15
C ASP A 57 -7.98 -13.34 1.29
N VAL A 58 -7.93 -14.52 1.93
CA VAL A 58 -8.70 -14.89 3.11
C VAL A 58 -7.71 -15.33 4.18
N ALA A 59 -7.64 -14.56 5.25
CA ALA A 59 -6.91 -14.93 6.45
C ALA A 59 -7.78 -15.82 7.36
N PHE A 60 -7.23 -16.95 7.79
CA PHE A 60 -7.85 -17.90 8.69
C PHE A 60 -6.90 -18.19 9.86
N VAL A 61 -7.39 -18.03 11.09
CA VAL A 61 -6.61 -18.26 12.31
C VAL A 61 -7.20 -19.44 13.06
N GLU A 62 -6.41 -20.50 13.23
CA GLU A 62 -6.79 -21.71 13.95
C GLU A 62 -5.59 -22.22 14.75
N ASP A 63 -5.83 -22.64 15.99
CA ASP A 63 -4.82 -23.20 16.91
C ASP A 63 -3.54 -22.35 17.01
N GLY A 64 -3.70 -21.02 17.06
CA GLY A 64 -2.58 -20.06 17.14
C GLY A 64 -1.80 -19.87 15.83
N SER A 65 -2.22 -20.52 14.75
CA SER A 65 -1.59 -20.44 13.43
C SER A 65 -2.37 -19.49 12.53
N LEU A 66 -1.71 -18.49 11.95
CA LEU A 66 -2.30 -17.67 10.88
C LEU A 66 -2.02 -18.34 9.53
N SER A 67 -3.09 -18.60 8.79
CA SER A 67 -3.06 -19.14 7.43
C SER A 67 -3.71 -18.18 6.45
N ILE A 68 -3.13 -18.02 5.26
CA ILE A 68 -3.69 -17.17 4.20
C ILE A 68 -3.98 -18.03 2.98
N HIS A 69 -5.23 -17.98 2.52
CA HIS A 69 -5.73 -18.68 1.35
C HIS A 69 -6.21 -17.67 0.30
N ARG A 70 -6.05 -17.98 -0.99
CA ARG A 70 -6.56 -17.13 -2.07
C ARG A 70 -7.72 -17.78 -2.78
N ILE A 71 -8.83 -17.07 -2.93
CA ILE A 71 -10.02 -17.55 -3.64
C ILE A 71 -9.79 -17.39 -5.16
N LYS A 72 -9.06 -18.31 -5.82
CA LYS A 72 -9.00 -18.37 -7.29
C LYS A 72 -9.39 -19.75 -7.81
N ARG A 73 -10.23 -19.78 -8.84
CA ARG A 73 -10.62 -20.98 -9.59
C ARG A 73 -9.77 -21.07 -10.85
N GLY A 74 -8.62 -21.76 -10.81
CA GLY A 74 -7.76 -21.98 -11.98
C GLY A 74 -6.35 -22.50 -11.64
N SER A 75 -5.86 -23.48 -12.42
CA SER A 75 -4.74 -24.38 -12.09
C SER A 75 -3.32 -23.80 -12.15
N ASN A 76 -3.13 -22.50 -11.98
CA ASN A 76 -1.80 -21.87 -12.03
C ASN A 76 -1.59 -20.96 -10.82
N ILE A 77 -1.64 -21.55 -9.62
CA ILE A 77 -1.36 -20.83 -8.38
C ILE A 77 0.09 -21.13 -8.01
N SER A 78 1.01 -20.26 -8.42
CA SER A 78 2.33 -20.21 -7.77
C SER A 78 2.10 -19.93 -6.28
N PRO A 79 2.78 -20.63 -5.35
CA PRO A 79 2.69 -20.32 -3.93
C PRO A 79 3.19 -18.89 -3.71
N GLN A 80 2.26 -17.95 -3.51
CA GLN A 80 2.60 -16.59 -3.14
C GLN A 80 2.68 -16.54 -1.62
N THR A 81 3.89 -16.70 -1.08
CA THR A 81 4.17 -16.44 0.32
C THR A 81 4.02 -14.95 0.56
N ARG A 82 3.16 -14.56 1.51
CA ARG A 82 3.08 -13.18 1.98
C ARG A 82 4.26 -12.94 2.93
N GLU A 83 5.12 -11.98 2.58
CA GLU A 83 6.23 -11.60 3.44
C GLU A 83 5.73 -10.74 4.61
N VAL A 84 6.23 -11.06 5.80
CA VAL A 84 6.05 -10.19 6.97
C VAL A 84 6.88 -8.93 6.74
N GLN A 85 6.21 -7.79 6.64
CA GLN A 85 6.85 -6.50 6.46
C GLN A 85 7.02 -5.81 7.81
N ASN A 86 8.16 -5.17 8.01
CA ASN A 86 8.39 -4.31 9.17
C ASN A 86 8.00 -2.87 8.83
N LEU A 87 7.04 -2.31 9.58
CA LEU A 87 6.66 -0.91 9.48
C LEU A 87 7.84 -0.03 9.88
N THR A 88 8.20 0.91 8.98
CA THR A 88 9.23 1.93 9.25
C THR A 88 8.65 3.17 9.95
N MET A 89 7.34 3.22 10.18
CA MET A 89 6.68 4.34 10.87
C MET A 89 7.08 4.36 12.35
N GLU A 90 7.42 5.56 12.84
CA GLU A 90 7.66 5.77 14.26
C GLU A 90 6.38 6.23 14.95
N LEU A 91 6.13 5.74 16.16
CA LEU A 91 4.90 6.02 16.91
C LEU A 91 4.68 7.53 17.11
N GLN A 92 5.76 8.29 17.30
CA GLN A 92 5.73 9.75 17.45
C GLN A 92 5.14 10.48 16.22
N GLN A 93 5.25 9.91 15.02
CA GLN A 93 4.73 10.54 13.80
C GLN A 93 3.19 10.59 13.77
N ILE A 94 2.55 9.69 14.50
CA ILE A 94 1.10 9.45 14.50
C ILE A 94 0.43 10.07 15.72
N MET A 95 1.18 10.21 16.82
CA MET A 95 0.68 10.84 18.04
C MET A 95 0.60 12.37 17.90
N MET A 96 -0.30 12.99 18.66
CA MET A 96 -0.45 14.46 18.67
C MET A 96 0.73 15.17 19.36
N GLY A 97 1.42 14.50 20.27
CA GLY A 97 2.56 15.05 21.02
C GLY A 97 2.17 16.29 21.83
N ASN A 98 2.96 17.36 21.69
CA ASN A 98 2.78 18.62 22.42
C ASN A 98 1.80 19.61 21.73
N PHE A 99 1.13 19.20 20.66
CA PHE A 99 0.21 20.06 19.90
C PHE A 99 -1.23 19.94 20.38
N LYS A 100 -2.04 20.97 20.14
CA LYS A 100 -3.47 20.98 20.53
C LYS A 100 -4.36 20.22 19.53
N THR A 101 -3.97 20.19 18.26
CA THR A 101 -4.70 19.51 17.19
C THR A 101 -3.72 18.89 16.18
N PHE A 102 -4.15 17.85 15.47
CA PHE A 102 -3.35 17.23 14.40
C PHE A 102 -3.03 18.21 13.27
N MET A 103 -3.99 19.04 12.87
CA MET A 103 -3.74 20.08 11.85
C MET A 103 -2.63 21.04 12.29
N GLN A 104 -2.59 21.42 13.57
CA GLN A 104 -1.51 22.26 14.07
C GLN A 104 -0.17 21.53 14.00
N LYS A 105 -0.10 20.28 14.45
CA LYS A 105 1.10 19.44 14.32
C LYS A 105 1.58 19.37 12.87
N GLU A 106 0.70 18.99 11.95
CA GLU A 106 1.02 18.84 10.51
C GLU A 106 1.54 20.13 9.88
N ILE A 107 0.98 21.30 10.25
CA ILE A 107 1.48 22.60 9.77
C ILE A 107 2.89 22.88 10.29
N PHE A 108 3.17 22.60 11.57
CA PHE A 108 4.48 22.84 12.17
C PHE A 108 5.54 21.82 11.73
N GLU A 109 5.14 20.62 11.31
CA GLU A 109 6.03 19.56 10.80
C GLU A 109 6.39 19.71 9.31
N GLN A 110 5.81 20.67 8.59
CA GLN A 110 6.11 20.91 7.17
C GLN A 110 7.60 21.10 6.87
N PRO A 111 8.41 21.85 7.65
CA PRO A 111 9.83 22.02 7.36
C PRO A 111 10.60 20.70 7.37
N GLU A 112 10.33 19.84 8.35
CA GLU A 112 10.94 18.53 8.44
C GLU A 112 10.45 17.60 7.34
N SER A 113 9.15 17.63 7.04
CA SER A 113 8.52 16.85 5.96
C SER A 113 9.14 17.16 4.59
N VAL A 114 9.45 18.43 4.31
CA VAL A 114 10.15 18.85 3.09
C VAL A 114 11.58 18.31 3.04
N VAL A 115 12.32 18.39 4.16
CA VAL A 115 13.69 17.83 4.25
C VAL A 115 13.68 16.31 4.05
N ASN A 116 12.76 15.60 4.71
CA ASN A 116 12.59 14.15 4.57
C ASN A 116 12.20 13.76 3.14
N THR A 117 11.41 14.59 2.45
CA THR A 117 11.08 14.42 1.03
C THR A 117 12.30 14.59 0.12
N MET A 118 13.24 15.47 0.44
CA MET A 118 14.46 15.67 -0.34
C MET A 118 15.60 14.70 0.00
N ARG A 119 15.56 14.08 1.19
CA ARG A 119 16.61 13.18 1.69
C ARG A 119 16.86 12.02 0.70
N GLY A 120 18.12 11.83 0.33
CA GLY A 120 18.54 10.81 -0.64
C GLY A 120 18.13 11.09 -2.09
N ARG A 121 17.43 12.20 -2.37
CA ARG A 121 16.98 12.60 -3.70
C ARG A 121 17.70 13.84 -4.24
N LEU A 122 18.14 14.75 -3.38
CA LEU A 122 18.99 15.90 -3.76
C LEU A 122 20.43 15.64 -3.33
N LEU A 123 21.34 15.56 -4.29
CA LEU A 123 22.77 15.37 -4.05
C LEU A 123 23.46 16.71 -3.71
N PRO A 124 24.61 16.69 -3.00
CA PRO A 124 25.34 17.91 -2.63
C PRO A 124 25.80 18.76 -3.82
N ASP A 125 25.92 18.17 -5.00
CA ASP A 125 26.27 18.84 -6.25
C ASP A 125 25.05 19.44 -6.98
N GLY A 126 23.87 19.41 -6.35
CA GLY A 126 22.62 19.95 -6.90
C GLY A 126 21.87 19.00 -7.84
N ARG A 127 22.38 17.79 -8.10
CA ARG A 127 21.68 16.81 -8.94
C ARG A 127 20.51 16.16 -8.20
N VAL A 128 19.43 15.88 -8.94
CA VAL A 128 18.27 15.16 -8.44
C VAL A 128 18.31 13.70 -8.90
N VAL A 129 18.16 12.77 -7.95
CA VAL A 129 18.13 11.33 -8.17
C VAL A 129 16.82 10.75 -7.65
N LEU A 130 16.08 10.07 -8.51
CA LEU A 130 14.81 9.42 -8.18
C LEU A 130 14.97 7.91 -8.32
N GLY A 131 15.51 7.25 -7.28
CA GLY A 131 15.88 5.84 -7.30
C GLY A 131 14.73 4.91 -7.71
N GLY A 132 13.53 5.12 -7.19
CA GLY A 132 12.37 4.27 -7.46
C GLY A 132 11.83 4.31 -8.90
N ILE A 133 12.28 5.24 -9.74
CA ILE A 133 11.88 5.33 -11.15
C ILE A 133 13.07 5.31 -12.12
N LYS A 134 14.28 5.02 -11.62
CA LYS A 134 15.53 5.14 -12.39
C LYS A 134 15.48 4.36 -13.70
N ASP A 135 14.96 3.13 -13.65
CA ASP A 135 14.90 2.22 -14.79
C ASP A 135 13.88 2.68 -15.87
N TYR A 136 12.89 3.48 -15.46
CA TYR A 136 11.84 4.00 -16.35
C TYR A 136 12.13 5.42 -16.87
N LEU A 137 13.24 6.05 -16.48
CA LEU A 137 13.55 7.43 -16.88
C LEU A 137 13.65 7.61 -18.40
N ALA A 138 14.15 6.60 -19.13
CA ALA A 138 14.23 6.64 -20.59
C ALA A 138 12.84 6.65 -21.23
N ASP A 139 11.89 5.89 -20.69
CA ASP A 139 10.51 5.86 -21.16
C ASP A 139 9.79 7.17 -20.85
N ILE A 140 9.92 7.66 -19.62
CA ILE A 140 9.30 8.93 -19.18
C ILE A 140 9.78 10.10 -20.05
N LYS A 141 11.06 10.14 -20.42
CA LYS A 141 11.61 11.18 -21.31
C LYS A 141 11.03 11.14 -22.73
N ARG A 142 10.57 9.98 -23.20
CA ARG A 142 9.93 9.81 -24.52
C ARG A 142 8.44 10.12 -24.51
N CYS A 143 7.82 10.23 -23.33
CA CYS A 143 6.42 10.57 -23.20
C CYS A 143 6.13 11.97 -23.73
N ARG A 144 5.21 12.07 -24.70
CA ARG A 144 4.73 13.34 -25.25
C ARG A 144 3.73 14.04 -24.32
N ARG A 145 3.16 13.30 -23.38
CA ARG A 145 2.06 13.75 -22.54
C ARG A 145 2.14 13.13 -21.15
N LEU A 146 1.85 13.94 -20.14
CA LEU A 146 1.76 13.53 -18.74
C LEU A 146 0.33 13.79 -18.24
N ILE A 147 -0.26 12.80 -17.59
CA ILE A 147 -1.62 12.88 -17.02
C ILE A 147 -1.48 12.82 -15.50
N LEU A 148 -1.97 13.85 -14.82
CA LEU A 148 -2.03 13.92 -13.36
C LEU A 148 -3.48 13.71 -12.92
N ILE A 149 -3.72 12.68 -12.11
CA ILE A 149 -5.06 12.33 -11.60
C ILE A 149 -5.04 12.56 -10.10
N ALA A 150 -5.88 13.47 -9.60
CA ALA A 150 -5.90 13.83 -8.19
C ALA A 150 -7.24 14.49 -7.82
N CYS A 151 -7.65 14.43 -6.56
CA CYS A 151 -8.85 15.12 -6.05
C CYS A 151 -8.52 16.08 -4.90
N GLY A 152 -9.35 17.10 -4.69
CA GLY A 152 -9.22 18.03 -3.56
C GLY A 152 -7.88 18.77 -3.52
N THR A 153 -7.23 18.81 -2.35
CA THR A 153 -5.93 19.47 -2.15
C THR A 153 -4.83 18.90 -3.05
N SER A 154 -4.87 17.60 -3.36
CA SER A 154 -3.91 16.96 -4.27
C SER A 154 -4.04 17.48 -5.71
N TYR A 155 -5.26 17.84 -6.14
CA TYR A 155 -5.47 18.48 -7.45
C TYR A 155 -4.81 19.85 -7.50
N HIS A 156 -4.92 20.64 -6.42
CA HIS A 156 -4.25 21.94 -6.34
C HIS A 156 -2.72 21.81 -6.38
N SER A 157 -2.15 20.80 -5.71
CA SER A 157 -0.71 20.49 -5.80
C SER A 157 -0.30 20.11 -7.24
N ALA A 158 -1.13 19.33 -7.95
CA ALA A 158 -0.87 18.97 -9.34
C ALA A 158 -0.86 20.21 -10.26
N ILE A 159 -1.82 21.13 -10.09
CA ILE A 159 -1.88 22.40 -10.85
C ILE A 159 -0.66 23.27 -10.56
N ALA A 160 -0.22 23.39 -9.30
CA ALA A 160 1.00 24.12 -8.95
C ALA A 160 2.24 23.51 -9.64
N GLY A 161 2.33 22.17 -9.68
CA GLY A 161 3.40 21.45 -10.37
C GLY A 161 3.39 21.64 -11.89
N ILE A 162 2.21 21.67 -12.52
CA ILE A 162 2.05 21.94 -13.96
C ILE A 162 2.63 23.31 -14.29
N THR A 163 2.24 24.34 -13.53
CA THR A 163 2.70 25.73 -13.75
C THR A 163 4.22 25.85 -13.62
N ALA A 164 4.83 25.18 -12.63
CA ALA A 164 6.28 25.17 -12.45
C ALA A 164 7.04 24.52 -13.61
N LYS A 165 6.40 23.64 -14.39
CA LYS A 165 7.00 22.86 -15.48
C LYS A 165 6.60 23.29 -16.90
N VAL A 166 5.93 24.45 -17.06
CA VAL A 166 5.51 24.98 -18.38
C VAL A 166 6.68 25.11 -19.38
N SER A 167 7.92 25.20 -18.90
CA SER A 167 9.14 25.30 -19.69
C SER A 167 9.67 23.96 -20.26
N LEU A 168 9.09 22.80 -19.94
CA LEU A 168 9.59 21.47 -20.36
C LEU A 168 9.02 20.94 -21.69
N GLY A 169 8.13 21.68 -22.35
CA GLY A 169 7.61 21.29 -23.68
C GLY A 169 6.75 20.02 -23.70
N ILE A 170 6.34 19.51 -22.53
CA ILE A 170 5.46 18.35 -22.38
C ILE A 170 4.07 18.85 -22.02
N VAL A 171 3.05 18.39 -22.74
CA VAL A 171 1.65 18.71 -22.42
C VAL A 171 1.25 17.96 -21.16
N MET A 172 0.77 18.69 -20.16
CA MET A 172 0.38 18.16 -18.86
C MET A 172 -1.11 18.43 -18.59
N HIS A 173 -1.90 17.38 -18.30
CA HIS A 173 -3.33 17.51 -17.99
C HIS A 173 -3.62 17.11 -16.54
N GLY A 174 -4.34 17.96 -15.82
CA GLY A 174 -4.89 17.64 -14.50
C GLY A 174 -6.33 17.14 -14.62
N ILE A 175 -6.63 15.98 -14.03
CA ILE A 175 -7.97 15.39 -13.96
C ILE A 175 -8.38 15.30 -12.50
N ALA A 176 -9.49 15.98 -12.17
CA ALA A 176 -9.97 16.11 -10.79
C ALA A 176 -10.73 14.86 -10.25
N ASP A 177 -11.20 13.97 -11.14
CA ASP A 177 -12.09 12.85 -10.77
C ASP A 177 -12.19 11.76 -11.87
N LEU A 178 -12.66 10.57 -11.49
CA LEU A 178 -13.00 9.41 -12.33
C LEU A 178 -13.94 9.76 -13.49
N LYS A 179 -14.83 10.73 -13.31
CA LYS A 179 -15.69 11.25 -14.40
C LYS A 179 -14.88 11.91 -15.52
N GLY A 180 -13.82 12.64 -15.17
CA GLY A 180 -12.89 13.21 -16.14
C GLY A 180 -12.09 12.12 -16.86
N LEU A 181 -11.74 11.06 -16.15
CA LEU A 181 -11.05 9.90 -16.72
C LEU A 181 -11.87 9.18 -17.80
N ARG A 182 -13.18 8.99 -17.57
CA ARG A 182 -14.08 8.34 -18.55
C ARG A 182 -14.27 9.14 -19.84
N LYS A 183 -14.16 10.47 -19.78
CA LYS A 183 -14.16 11.31 -21.00
C LYS A 183 -12.83 11.21 -21.73
N PHE A 184 -11.74 11.14 -20.96
CA PHE A 184 -10.39 11.04 -21.51
C PHE A 184 -10.14 9.72 -22.25
N GLY A 185 -10.64 8.58 -21.74
CA GLY A 185 -10.45 7.27 -22.37
C GLY A 185 -11.24 7.01 -23.66
N ARG A 186 -11.96 8.01 -24.19
CA ARG A 186 -12.72 7.92 -25.46
C ARG A 186 -12.11 8.75 -26.59
N GLU A 187 -10.96 9.38 -26.35
CA GLU A 187 -10.17 10.13 -27.34
C GLU A 187 -8.82 9.44 -27.57
#